data_AF-A0A7V3I5V3-F1
#
_entry.id   AF-A0A7V3I5V3-F1
#
_cell.length_a   1.000
_cell.length_b   1.000
_cell.length_c   1.000
_cell.angle_alpha   90.00
_cell.angle_beta   90.00
_cell.angle_gamma   90.00
#
_symmetry.space_group_name_H-M   'P 1'
#
loop_
_entity.id
_entity.type
_entity.pdbx_description
1 polymer ?
#
loop_
_entity_poly.entity_id
_entity_poly.type
_entity_poly.pdbx_seq_one_letter_code
_entity_poly.pdbx_strand_id
1 'polypeptide(L)'
;MGIISKLFSKFSRAIGIDLGTANTLVHVRGRGILLREPSVIALDSESRKVLAVGEEAKRMLGRTPGTIVAIRPLKDGVIADFDQTEAMLRGFIRKVHRHNGLIQPTVVVGIPSGVTEVEWRAVKEAAIKAGAAEAYTLEEPFAAAIGAGLPVSEPTGSMIVDIGGGTSEVAVISLGGIVTSRSIRIAGDEIDEAIINFVRKQFNLLIGPRTAEEVKIEIGSAYELPEEMTMEVRGR
;
A
#
# COMPACT_ATOMS: atom_id res chain seq x y z
N MET A 1 -8.80 16.94 -35.12
CA MET A 1 -8.40 16.00 -34.05
C MET A 1 -9.26 16.16 -32.78
N GLY A 2 -10.60 16.03 -32.84
CA GLY A 2 -11.45 16.39 -31.68
C GLY A 2 -12.65 15.49 -31.36
N ILE A 3 -13.05 14.61 -32.29
CA ILE A 3 -14.22 13.73 -32.11
C ILE A 3 -13.76 12.32 -31.69
N ILE A 4 -12.67 11.84 -32.30
CA ILE A 4 -12.06 10.55 -31.97
C ILE A 4 -11.53 10.54 -30.52
N SER A 5 -10.81 11.58 -30.10
CA SER A 5 -10.31 11.70 -28.72
C SER A 5 -11.42 11.76 -27.66
N LYS A 6 -12.57 12.38 -27.98
CA LYS A 6 -13.75 12.40 -27.09
C LYS A 6 -14.47 11.05 -27.01
N LEU A 7 -14.51 10.27 -28.10
CA LEU A 7 -15.04 8.90 -28.05
C LEU A 7 -14.10 7.98 -27.25
N PHE A 8 -12.79 8.07 -27.44
CA PHE A 8 -11.80 7.29 -26.67
C PHE A 8 -11.72 7.72 -25.20
N SER A 9 -11.99 8.98 -24.87
CA SER A 9 -12.05 9.49 -23.49
C SER A 9 -13.16 8.86 -22.63
N LYS A 10 -14.25 8.36 -23.23
CA LYS A 10 -15.26 7.56 -22.51
C LYS A 10 -14.83 6.10 -22.28
N PHE A 11 -13.75 5.67 -22.93
CA PHE A 11 -13.23 4.31 -22.87
C PHE A 11 -11.88 4.20 -22.14
N SER A 12 -11.13 5.29 -21.91
CA SER A 12 -9.95 5.25 -21.06
C SER A 12 -10.37 5.15 -19.58
N ARG A 13 -10.19 3.95 -19.02
CA ARG A 13 -10.41 3.72 -17.59
C ARG A 13 -9.16 4.16 -16.85
N ALA A 14 -9.16 5.40 -16.38
CA ALA A 14 -8.12 5.87 -15.47
C ALA A 14 -8.24 5.13 -14.13
N ILE A 15 -7.11 4.62 -13.64
CA ILE A 15 -7.00 3.86 -12.39
C ILE A 15 -6.04 4.62 -11.46
N GLY A 16 -6.46 4.83 -10.21
CA GLY A 16 -5.57 5.24 -9.12
C GLY A 16 -5.21 4.01 -8.29
N ILE A 17 -3.93 3.82 -7.99
CA ILE A 17 -3.43 2.74 -7.14
C ILE A 17 -2.68 3.38 -5.98
N ASP A 18 -3.15 3.13 -4.77
CA ASP A 18 -2.37 3.37 -3.55
C ASP A 18 -1.58 2.08 -3.27
N LEU A 19 -0.27 2.13 -3.47
CA LEU A 19 0.63 0.98 -3.41
C LEU A 19 1.30 0.91 -2.02
N GLY A 20 0.47 0.79 -0.98
CA GLY A 20 0.94 0.78 0.39
C GLY A 20 1.68 -0.50 0.80
N THR A 21 2.60 -0.38 1.76
CA THR A 21 3.38 -1.51 2.31
C THR A 21 2.50 -2.63 2.86
N ALA A 22 1.41 -2.28 3.55
CA ALA A 22 0.51 -3.26 4.18
C ALA A 22 -0.69 -3.61 3.31
N ASN A 23 -1.30 -2.61 2.65
CA ASN A 23 -2.51 -2.77 1.85
C ASN A 23 -2.40 -1.98 0.55
N THR A 24 -3.00 -2.52 -0.51
CA THR A 24 -3.16 -1.87 -1.80
C THR A 24 -4.63 -1.50 -2.01
N LEU A 25 -4.89 -0.27 -2.42
CA LEU A 25 -6.22 0.19 -2.82
C LEU A 25 -6.24 0.52 -4.31
N VAL A 26 -7.32 0.18 -4.99
CA VAL A 26 -7.50 0.50 -6.41
C VAL A 26 -8.80 1.25 -6.61
N HIS A 27 -8.67 2.50 -7.04
CA HIS A 27 -9.76 3.38 -7.45
C HIS A 27 -9.90 3.39 -8.97
N VAL A 28 -11.13 3.23 -9.46
CA VAL A 28 -11.43 3.35 -10.90
C VAL A 28 -12.28 4.59 -11.12
N ARG A 29 -11.84 5.47 -12.04
CA ARG A 29 -12.55 6.71 -12.35
C ARG A 29 -14.03 6.44 -12.69
N GLY A 30 -14.92 7.12 -11.98
CA GLY A 30 -16.37 6.97 -12.14
C GLY A 30 -16.98 5.73 -11.47
N ARG A 31 -16.17 4.90 -10.78
CA ARG A 31 -16.64 3.72 -10.03
C ARG A 31 -16.21 3.70 -8.57
N GLY A 32 -15.29 4.58 -8.16
CA GLY A 32 -14.79 4.63 -6.79
C GLY A 32 -13.75 3.55 -6.51
N ILE A 33 -13.54 3.24 -5.23
CA ILE A 33 -12.61 2.21 -4.76
C ILE A 33 -13.25 0.84 -5.01
N LEU A 34 -12.64 0.03 -5.87
CA LEU A 34 -13.11 -1.31 -6.23
C LEU A 34 -12.30 -2.44 -5.59
N LEU A 35 -11.12 -2.12 -5.07
CA LEU A 35 -10.23 -3.07 -4.42
C LEU A 35 -9.60 -2.43 -3.19
N ARG A 36 -9.58 -3.18 -2.09
CA ARG A 36 -8.83 -2.91 -0.87
C ARG A 36 -8.36 -4.28 -0.36
N GLU A 37 -7.13 -4.65 -0.67
CA GLU A 37 -6.58 -5.96 -0.31
C GLU A 37 -5.15 -5.81 0.25
N PRO A 38 -4.68 -6.77 1.06
CA PRO A 38 -3.31 -6.80 1.56
C PRO A 38 -2.27 -6.77 0.43
N SER A 39 -1.14 -6.09 0.64
CA SER A 39 -0.02 -6.07 -0.31
C SER A 39 0.84 -7.33 -0.16
N VAL A 40 0.22 -8.48 -0.44
CA VAL A 40 0.83 -9.81 -0.25
C VAL A 40 0.62 -10.66 -1.50
N ILE A 41 1.64 -11.43 -1.87
CA ILE A 41 1.54 -12.47 -2.89
C ILE A 41 1.91 -13.83 -2.29
N ALA A 42 1.33 -14.90 -2.82
CA ALA A 42 1.71 -16.27 -2.51
C ALA A 42 2.47 -16.87 -3.69
N LEU A 43 3.67 -17.36 -3.44
CA LEU A 43 4.53 -18.02 -4.41
C LEU A 43 4.69 -19.49 -4.07
N ASP A 44 4.81 -20.31 -5.11
CA ASP A 44 5.43 -21.62 -5.00
C ASP A 44 6.96 -21.46 -4.87
N SER A 45 7.57 -22.02 -3.83
CA SER A 45 8.97 -21.79 -3.47
C SER A 45 9.96 -22.39 -4.46
N GLU A 46 9.55 -23.42 -5.21
CA GLU A 46 10.40 -24.13 -6.16
C GLU A 46 10.35 -23.46 -7.54
N SER A 47 9.13 -23.29 -8.07
CA SER A 47 8.90 -22.71 -9.40
C SER A 47 8.88 -21.19 -9.42
N ARG A 48 8.82 -20.54 -8.25
CA ARG A 48 8.61 -19.09 -8.07
C ARG A 48 7.34 -18.56 -8.73
N LYS A 49 6.40 -19.45 -9.08
CA LYS A 49 5.15 -19.07 -9.72
C LYS A 49 4.23 -18.39 -8.71
N VAL A 50 3.67 -17.25 -9.10
CA VAL A 50 2.63 -16.56 -8.34
C VAL A 50 1.34 -17.37 -8.40
N LEU A 51 0.88 -17.81 -7.23
CA LEU A 51 -0.33 -18.62 -7.05
C LEU A 51 -1.55 -17.74 -6.75
N ALA A 52 -1.36 -16.70 -5.94
CA ALA A 52 -2.42 -15.79 -5.53
C ALA A 52 -1.88 -14.41 -5.14
N VAL A 53 -2.76 -13.41 -5.11
CA VAL A 53 -2.47 -12.03 -4.66
C VAL A 53 -3.57 -11.53 -3.71
N GLY A 54 -3.18 -10.68 -2.78
CA GLY A 54 -4.09 -10.03 -1.83
C GLY A 54 -4.70 -10.99 -0.81
N GLU A 55 -6.02 -10.93 -0.63
CA GLU A 55 -6.71 -11.71 0.41
C GLU A 55 -6.59 -13.23 0.20
N GLU A 56 -6.50 -13.67 -1.05
CA GLU A 56 -6.27 -15.08 -1.36
C GLU A 56 -4.86 -15.51 -0.93
N ALA A 57 -3.84 -14.69 -1.17
CA ALA A 57 -2.48 -14.95 -0.71
C ALA A 57 -2.37 -14.91 0.83
N LYS A 58 -3.00 -13.92 1.47
CA LYS A 58 -3.01 -13.80 2.94
C LYS A 58 -3.68 -15.01 3.60
N ARG A 59 -4.74 -15.58 3.01
CA ARG A 59 -5.41 -16.79 3.52
C ARG A 59 -4.57 -18.06 3.40
N MET A 60 -3.59 -18.10 2.50
CA MET A 60 -2.68 -19.23 2.35
C MET A 60 -1.64 -19.29 3.48
N LEU A 61 -1.33 -18.15 4.12
CA LEU A 61 -0.40 -18.09 5.25
C LEU A 61 -0.77 -19.07 6.37
N GLY A 62 0.12 -20.01 6.68
CA GLY A 62 -0.04 -20.99 7.75
C GLY A 62 -1.08 -22.09 7.48
N ARG A 63 -1.65 -22.15 6.26
CA ARG A 63 -2.66 -23.15 5.87
C ARG A 63 -2.26 -24.00 4.67
N THR A 64 -1.13 -23.70 4.04
CA THR A 64 -0.62 -24.41 2.86
C THR A 64 0.60 -25.29 3.17
N PRO A 65 0.92 -26.28 2.32
CA PRO A 65 2.14 -27.08 2.42
C PRO A 65 3.39 -26.19 2.46
N GLY A 66 4.49 -26.70 3.03
CA GLY A 66 5.73 -25.94 3.27
C GLY A 66 6.42 -25.36 2.03
N THR A 67 5.94 -25.65 0.83
CA THR A 67 6.43 -25.09 -0.44
C THR A 67 5.71 -23.79 -0.84
N ILE A 68 4.67 -23.34 -0.15
CA ILE A 68 4.01 -22.06 -0.46
C ILE A 68 4.47 -21.00 0.53
N VAL A 69 5.03 -19.92 -0.02
CA VAL A 69 5.55 -18.80 0.76
C VAL A 69 4.75 -17.56 0.41
N ALA A 70 4.21 -16.88 1.42
CA ALA A 70 3.61 -15.57 1.21
C ALA A 70 4.59 -14.46 1.60
N ILE A 71 4.68 -13.44 0.76
CA ILE A 71 5.67 -12.37 0.84
C ILE A 71 5.02 -11.03 0.54
N ARG A 72 5.53 -9.98 1.19
CA ARG A 72 5.23 -8.59 0.85
C ARG A 72 6.28 -8.10 -0.15
N PRO A 73 5.89 -7.72 -1.38
CA PRO A 73 6.84 -7.28 -2.39
C PRO A 73 7.29 -5.82 -2.20
N LEU A 74 6.63 -5.12 -1.27
CA LEU A 74 6.91 -3.75 -0.86
C LEU A 74 7.46 -3.75 0.57
N LYS A 75 8.38 -2.85 0.84
CA LYS A 75 8.91 -2.59 2.18
C LYS A 75 9.18 -1.10 2.32
N ASP A 76 8.79 -0.49 3.44
CA ASP A 76 9.00 0.93 3.72
C ASP A 76 8.53 1.85 2.57
N GLY A 77 7.42 1.49 1.90
CA GLY A 77 6.86 2.23 0.76
C GLY A 77 7.64 2.08 -0.56
N VAL A 78 8.69 1.24 -0.60
CA VAL A 78 9.53 1.02 -1.78
C VAL A 78 9.39 -0.41 -2.31
N ILE A 79 9.69 -0.59 -3.60
CA ILE A 79 9.72 -1.89 -4.27
C ILE A 79 10.93 -2.68 -3.77
N ALA A 80 10.68 -3.72 -2.98
CA ALA A 80 11.72 -4.63 -2.51
C ALA A 80 12.06 -5.70 -3.58
N ASP A 81 11.07 -6.12 -4.36
CA ASP A 81 11.24 -7.04 -5.48
C ASP A 81 10.35 -6.59 -6.66
N PHE A 82 10.99 -6.31 -7.78
CA PHE A 82 10.34 -5.78 -8.98
C PHE A 82 9.37 -6.77 -9.61
N ASP A 83 9.81 -8.02 -9.83
CA ASP A 83 9.01 -9.03 -10.53
C ASP A 83 7.77 -9.42 -9.71
N GLN A 84 7.94 -9.49 -8.40
CA GLN A 84 6.85 -9.74 -7.46
C GLN A 84 5.85 -8.58 -7.39
N THR A 85 6.35 -7.34 -7.37
CA THR A 85 5.48 -6.14 -7.38
C THR A 85 4.70 -6.05 -8.68
N GLU A 86 5.36 -6.29 -9.81
CA GLU A 86 4.74 -6.33 -11.14
C GLU A 86 3.63 -7.37 -11.20
N ALA A 87 3.88 -8.60 -10.72
CA ALA A 87 2.87 -9.64 -10.69
C ALA A 87 1.68 -9.29 -9.76
N MET A 88 1.95 -8.66 -8.62
CA MET A 88 0.92 -8.17 -7.70
C MET A 88 0.03 -7.12 -8.38
N LEU A 89 0.65 -6.08 -8.97
CA LEU A 89 -0.04 -5.02 -9.70
C LEU A 89 -0.86 -5.60 -10.86
N ARG A 90 -0.29 -6.54 -11.63
CA ARG A 90 -0.98 -7.23 -12.73
C ARG A 90 -2.22 -7.94 -12.23
N GLY A 91 -2.13 -8.63 -11.10
CA GLY A 91 -3.25 -9.29 -10.44
C GLY A 91 -4.36 -8.30 -10.05
N PHE A 92 -4.01 -7.20 -9.39
CA PHE A 92 -4.97 -6.17 -8.96
C PHE A 92 -5.62 -5.43 -10.12
N ILE A 93 -4.84 -5.03 -11.14
CA ILE A 93 -5.37 -4.38 -12.36
C ILE A 93 -6.36 -5.32 -13.06
N ARG A 94 -6.03 -6.62 -13.20
CA ARG A 94 -6.94 -7.61 -13.81
C ARG A 94 -8.24 -7.81 -13.01
N LYS A 95 -8.17 -7.79 -11.67
CA LYS A 95 -9.36 -7.91 -10.81
C LYS A 95 -10.36 -6.78 -11.06
N VAL A 96 -9.89 -5.54 -11.20
CA VAL A 96 -10.78 -4.37 -11.39
C VAL A 96 -11.13 -4.08 -12.85
N HIS A 97 -10.30 -4.54 -13.79
CA HIS A 97 -10.44 -4.28 -15.24
C HIS A 97 -10.80 -5.56 -16.01
N ARG A 98 -12.05 -6.04 -15.83
CA ARG A 98 -12.58 -7.28 -16.43
C ARG A 98 -13.03 -7.18 -17.91
N HIS A 99 -12.35 -6.43 -18.78
CA HIS A 99 -12.75 -6.37 -20.20
C HIS A 99 -11.60 -6.66 -21.17
N ASN A 100 -11.79 -7.75 -21.92
CA ASN A 100 -11.09 -8.26 -23.09
C ASN A 100 -10.04 -7.32 -23.70
N GLY A 101 -8.81 -7.32 -23.17
CA GLY A 101 -7.51 -7.12 -23.84
C GLY A 101 -7.27 -5.98 -24.83
N LEU A 102 -8.27 -5.17 -25.18
CA LEU A 102 -8.25 -4.23 -26.31
C LEU A 102 -7.98 -2.81 -25.86
N ILE A 103 -8.22 -2.49 -24.57
CA ILE A 103 -8.01 -1.14 -24.03
C ILE A 103 -7.24 -1.24 -22.72
N GLN A 104 -5.98 -0.81 -22.77
CA GLN A 104 -5.11 -0.67 -21.61
C GLN A 104 -5.45 0.61 -20.83
N PRO A 105 -5.46 0.58 -19.49
CA PRO A 105 -5.78 1.76 -18.67
C PRO A 105 -4.59 2.72 -18.55
N THR A 106 -4.88 3.99 -18.27
CA THR A 106 -3.89 4.92 -17.70
C THR A 106 -3.90 4.73 -16.19
N VAL A 107 -2.73 4.57 -15.58
CA VAL A 107 -2.58 4.31 -14.15
C VAL A 107 -1.85 5.47 -13.47
N VAL A 108 -2.33 5.88 -12.30
CA VAL A 108 -1.64 6.80 -11.38
C VAL A 108 -1.33 6.02 -10.11
N VAL A 109 -0.07 6.00 -9.67
CA VAL A 109 0.36 5.27 -8.48
C VAL A 109 0.80 6.24 -7.39
N GLY A 110 0.28 6.09 -6.17
CA GLY A 110 0.79 6.76 -4.98
C GLY A 110 2.20 6.28 -4.64
N ILE A 111 3.10 7.22 -4.35
CA ILE A 111 4.46 6.92 -3.87
C ILE A 111 4.83 7.82 -2.67
N PRO A 112 5.64 7.35 -1.72
CA PRO A 112 6.13 8.19 -0.63
C PRO A 112 6.91 9.40 -1.16
N SER A 113 6.95 10.51 -0.39
CA SER A 113 7.74 11.68 -0.82
C SER A 113 9.25 11.46 -0.75
N GLY A 114 9.68 10.49 0.05
CA GLY A 114 11.10 10.17 0.27
C GLY A 114 11.73 9.22 -0.75
N VAL A 115 11.02 8.80 -1.80
CA VAL A 115 11.56 7.82 -2.76
C VAL A 115 12.66 8.41 -3.63
N THR A 116 13.65 7.58 -3.96
CA THR A 116 14.71 7.90 -4.92
C THR A 116 14.17 7.90 -6.36
N GLU A 117 14.89 8.52 -7.28
CA GLU A 117 14.53 8.50 -8.70
C GLU A 117 14.49 7.07 -9.28
N VAL A 118 15.33 6.17 -8.77
CA VAL A 118 15.36 4.76 -9.18
C VAL A 118 14.09 4.03 -8.73
N GLU A 119 13.67 4.22 -7.49
CA GLU A 119 12.43 3.63 -6.94
C GLU A 119 11.19 4.21 -7.65
N TRP A 120 11.18 5.52 -7.91
CA TRP A 120 10.15 6.18 -8.71
C TRP A 120 9.99 5.55 -10.10
N ARG A 121 11.11 5.36 -10.81
CA ARG A 121 11.11 4.72 -12.15
C ARG A 121 10.63 3.27 -12.06
N ALA A 122 11.06 2.53 -11.03
CA ALA A 122 10.66 1.14 -10.84
C ALA A 122 9.14 0.99 -10.68
N VAL A 123 8.48 1.87 -9.92
CA VAL A 123 7.02 1.86 -9.76
C VAL A 123 6.31 2.10 -11.10
N LYS A 124 6.77 3.10 -11.85
CA LYS A 124 6.22 3.41 -13.18
C LYS A 124 6.38 2.25 -14.15
N GLU A 125 7.56 1.64 -14.20
CA GLU A 125 7.85 0.49 -15.06
C GLU A 125 7.03 -0.75 -14.65
N ALA A 126 6.89 -1.01 -13.35
CA ALA A 126 6.07 -2.11 -12.85
C ALA A 126 4.60 -1.95 -13.25
N ALA A 127 4.04 -0.74 -13.14
CA ALA A 127 2.66 -0.45 -13.57
C ALA A 127 2.46 -0.65 -15.09
N ILE A 128 3.43 -0.22 -15.92
CA ILE A 128 3.40 -0.42 -17.37
C ILE A 128 3.45 -1.92 -17.70
N LYS A 129 4.41 -2.66 -17.14
CA LYS A 129 4.54 -4.12 -17.35
C LYS A 129 3.32 -4.90 -16.86
N ALA A 130 2.67 -4.42 -15.79
CA ALA A 130 1.44 -4.99 -15.25
C ALA A 130 0.22 -4.79 -16.17
N GLY A 131 0.32 -3.96 -17.21
CA GLY A 131 -0.68 -3.81 -18.26
C GLY A 131 -1.23 -2.40 -18.46
N ALA A 132 -0.65 -1.38 -17.83
CA ALA A 132 -1.00 0.02 -18.09
C ALA A 132 -0.49 0.48 -19.48
N ALA A 133 -1.27 1.32 -20.16
CA ALA A 133 -0.82 2.02 -21.36
C ALA A 133 0.19 3.12 -21.00
N GLU A 134 -0.14 3.86 -19.95
CA GLU A 134 0.63 4.96 -19.40
C GLU A 134 0.59 4.86 -17.88
N ALA A 135 1.70 5.20 -17.24
CA ALA A 135 1.80 5.25 -15.78
C ALA A 135 2.36 6.61 -15.34
N TYR A 136 1.71 7.17 -14.33
CA TYR A 136 2.10 8.39 -13.63
C TYR A 136 2.21 8.09 -12.14
N THR A 137 2.90 8.95 -11.42
CA THR A 137 3.03 8.88 -9.97
C THR A 137 2.40 10.12 -9.34
N LEU A 138 1.97 9.98 -8.11
CA LEU A 138 1.53 11.10 -7.27
C LEU A 138 2.13 10.91 -5.88
N GLU A 139 2.65 11.98 -5.28
CA GLU A 139 3.15 11.96 -3.92
C GLU A 139 2.00 11.63 -2.95
N GLU A 140 2.16 10.56 -2.18
CA GLU A 140 1.21 10.07 -1.19
C GLU A 140 0.71 11.15 -0.22
N PRO A 141 1.56 11.96 0.44
CA PRO A 141 1.04 12.97 1.35
C PRO A 141 0.21 14.04 0.63
N PHE A 142 0.46 14.30 -0.66
CA PHE A 142 -0.38 15.20 -1.44
C PHE A 142 -1.74 14.55 -1.75
N ALA A 143 -1.74 13.27 -2.13
CA ALA A 143 -2.96 12.50 -2.31
C ALA A 143 -3.79 12.38 -1.01
N ALA A 144 -3.12 12.14 0.12
CA ALA A 144 -3.70 12.06 1.45
C ALA A 144 -4.33 13.40 1.87
N ALA A 145 -3.64 14.52 1.61
CA ALA A 145 -4.17 15.85 1.90
C ALA A 145 -5.43 16.17 1.08
N ILE A 146 -5.46 15.80 -0.22
CA ILE A 146 -6.67 15.90 -1.04
C ILE A 146 -7.77 15.00 -0.46
N GLY A 147 -7.44 13.74 -0.12
CA GLY A 147 -8.39 12.78 0.46
C GLY A 147 -8.99 13.24 1.79
N ALA A 148 -8.22 13.97 2.59
CA ALA A 148 -8.63 14.58 3.85
C ALA A 148 -9.41 15.90 3.69
N GLY A 149 -9.55 16.41 2.45
CA GLY A 149 -10.26 17.67 2.18
C GLY A 149 -9.50 18.93 2.58
N LEU A 150 -8.17 18.87 2.68
CA LEU A 150 -7.34 20.03 2.98
C LEU A 150 -7.32 21.02 1.79
N PRO A 151 -7.28 22.34 2.02
CA PRO A 151 -7.27 23.36 0.97
C PRO A 151 -5.89 23.49 0.31
N VAL A 152 -5.41 22.41 -0.32
CA VAL A 152 -4.03 22.30 -0.86
C VAL A 152 -3.72 23.29 -1.98
N SER A 153 -4.73 23.83 -2.67
CA SER A 153 -4.57 24.81 -3.76
C SER A 153 -4.56 26.27 -3.29
N GLU A 154 -4.88 26.53 -2.01
CA GLU A 154 -4.94 27.87 -1.45
C GLU A 154 -3.56 28.36 -0.97
N PRO A 155 -3.36 29.68 -0.79
CA PRO A 155 -2.14 30.23 -0.17
C PRO A 155 -1.98 29.88 1.32
N THR A 156 -2.91 29.12 1.90
CA THR A 156 -2.85 28.63 3.27
C THR A 156 -1.96 27.39 3.35
N GLY A 157 -1.07 27.34 4.36
CA GLY A 157 -0.27 26.15 4.64
C GLY A 157 -1.11 25.05 5.30
N SER A 158 -1.19 23.88 4.68
CA SER A 158 -1.85 22.69 5.19
C SER A 158 -0.81 21.64 5.58
N MET A 159 -0.80 21.20 6.84
CA MET A 159 0.07 20.10 7.28
C MET A 159 -0.72 18.79 7.31
N ILE A 160 -0.11 17.72 6.78
CA ILE A 160 -0.63 16.35 6.83
C ILE A 160 0.43 15.44 7.45
N VAL A 161 -0.03 14.51 8.28
CA VAL A 161 0.77 13.41 8.84
C VAL A 161 0.07 12.12 8.45
N ASP A 162 0.71 11.33 7.59
CA ASP A 162 0.21 10.03 7.12
C ASP A 162 1.05 8.92 7.75
N ILE A 163 0.44 8.09 8.59
CA ILE A 163 1.10 6.98 9.29
C ILE A 163 0.64 5.67 8.65
N GLY A 164 1.50 5.09 7.84
CA GLY A 164 1.23 3.88 7.09
C GLY A 164 1.66 2.59 7.78
N GLY A 165 1.92 1.57 6.97
CA GLY A 165 2.45 0.28 7.44
C GLY A 165 3.95 0.34 7.76
N GLY A 166 4.77 0.83 6.83
CA GLY A 166 6.24 0.88 6.97
C GLY A 166 6.84 2.28 6.99
N THR A 167 6.06 3.32 6.71
CA THR A 167 6.53 4.71 6.70
C THR A 167 5.51 5.64 7.33
N SER A 168 6.03 6.70 7.94
CA SER A 168 5.25 7.89 8.30
C SER A 168 5.73 9.07 7.45
N GLU A 169 4.81 9.72 6.75
CA GLU A 169 5.06 10.89 5.92
C GLU A 169 4.47 12.13 6.58
N VAL A 170 5.26 13.20 6.64
CA VAL A 170 4.80 14.53 7.05
C VAL A 170 5.03 15.48 5.90
N ALA A 171 4.01 16.23 5.50
CA ALA A 171 4.15 17.26 4.48
C ALA A 171 3.41 18.54 4.86
N VAL A 172 3.96 19.67 4.43
CA VAL A 172 3.28 20.97 4.41
C VAL A 172 3.04 21.36 2.97
N ILE A 173 1.79 21.67 2.64
CA ILE A 173 1.31 21.90 1.27
C ILE A 173 0.69 23.29 1.18
N SER A 174 0.98 24.02 0.11
CA SER A 174 0.35 25.30 -0.22
C SER A 174 0.42 25.55 -1.73
N LEU A 175 -0.56 26.26 -2.29
CA LEU A 175 -0.59 26.66 -3.71
C LEU A 175 -0.40 25.48 -4.68
N GLY A 176 -0.91 24.30 -4.32
CA GLY A 176 -0.83 23.08 -5.13
C GLY A 176 0.55 22.40 -5.11
N GLY A 177 1.46 22.82 -4.23
CA GLY A 177 2.80 22.23 -4.12
C GLY A 177 3.14 21.83 -2.69
N ILE A 178 3.94 20.77 -2.54
CA ILE A 178 4.59 20.42 -1.28
C ILE A 178 5.71 21.44 -1.02
N VAL A 179 5.56 22.22 0.04
CA VAL A 179 6.55 23.21 0.49
C VAL A 179 7.71 22.53 1.19
N THR A 180 7.41 21.55 2.04
CA THR A 180 8.40 20.70 2.69
C THR A 180 7.78 19.36 3.04
N SER A 181 8.60 18.31 3.03
CA SER A 181 8.20 16.97 3.44
C SER A 181 9.33 16.25 4.16
N ARG A 182 8.93 15.29 4.99
CA ARG A 182 9.80 14.33 5.67
C ARG A 182 9.14 12.95 5.65
N SER A 183 9.94 11.96 5.32
CA SER A 183 9.59 10.55 5.37
C SER A 183 10.48 9.89 6.42
N ILE A 184 9.88 9.10 7.31
CA ILE A 184 10.62 8.24 8.25
C ILE A 184 10.10 6.80 8.15
N ARG A 185 11.01 5.85 8.32
CA ARG A 185 10.71 4.40 8.33
C ARG A 185 10.35 3.94 9.73
N ILE A 186 9.33 4.58 10.29
CA ILE A 186 8.74 4.27 11.59
C ILE A 186 7.24 4.41 11.42
N ALA A 187 6.51 3.31 11.51
CA ALA A 187 5.07 3.27 11.35
C ALA A 187 4.47 2.03 12.03
N GLY A 188 3.45 1.42 11.41
CA GLY A 188 2.75 0.26 11.97
C GLY A 188 3.63 -0.97 12.25
N ASP A 189 4.57 -1.28 11.36
CA ASP A 189 5.44 -2.46 11.46
C ASP A 189 6.43 -2.30 12.64
N GLU A 190 6.99 -1.11 12.87
CA GLU A 190 7.88 -0.84 14.02
C GLU A 190 7.12 -0.89 15.36
N ILE A 191 5.85 -0.49 15.39
CA ILE A 191 5.00 -0.63 16.58
C ILE A 191 4.76 -2.12 16.88
N ASP A 192 4.50 -2.94 15.86
CA ASP A 192 4.33 -4.38 16.03
C ASP A 192 5.60 -5.03 16.58
N GLU A 193 6.77 -4.67 16.03
CA GLU A 193 8.07 -5.13 16.55
C GLU A 193 8.32 -4.69 18.00
N ALA A 194 7.92 -3.47 18.37
CA ALA A 194 8.02 -3.00 19.75
C ALA A 194 7.16 -3.86 20.70
N ILE A 195 5.95 -4.22 20.29
CA ILE A 195 5.04 -5.11 21.04
C ILE A 195 5.64 -6.51 21.17
N ILE A 196 6.14 -7.11 20.08
CA ILE A 196 6.80 -8.44 20.11
C ILE A 196 7.96 -8.42 21.12
N ASN A 197 8.81 -7.40 21.04
CA ASN A 197 9.97 -7.27 21.90
C ASN A 197 9.59 -7.04 23.37
N PHE A 198 8.53 -6.27 23.63
CA PHE A 198 7.98 -6.08 24.97
C PHE A 198 7.49 -7.41 25.56
N VAL A 199 6.65 -8.14 24.81
CA VAL A 199 6.08 -9.42 25.28
C VAL A 199 7.17 -10.45 25.55
N ARG A 200 8.18 -10.54 24.67
CA ARG A 200 9.34 -11.41 24.87
C ARG A 200 10.11 -11.06 26.15
N LYS A 201 10.33 -9.77 26.41
CA LYS A 201 11.12 -9.31 27.57
C LYS A 201 10.37 -9.46 28.90
N GLN A 202 9.07 -9.14 28.93
CA GLN A 202 8.28 -9.14 30.16
C GLN A 202 7.74 -10.53 30.53
N PHE A 203 7.32 -11.32 29.54
CA PHE A 203 6.63 -12.59 29.77
C PHE A 203 7.43 -13.81 29.32
N ASN A 204 8.62 -13.62 28.74
CA ASN A 204 9.41 -14.69 28.12
C ASN A 204 8.61 -15.53 27.10
N LEU A 205 7.71 -14.86 26.37
CA LEU A 205 6.79 -15.46 25.41
C LEU A 205 7.09 -14.93 24.01
N LEU A 206 7.19 -15.82 23.01
CA LEU A 206 7.35 -15.42 21.61
C LEU A 206 6.00 -15.38 20.91
N ILE A 207 5.65 -14.20 20.40
CA ILE A 207 4.46 -13.98 19.57
C ILE A 207 4.87 -13.57 18.15
N GLY A 208 4.01 -13.86 17.18
CA GLY A 208 4.25 -13.48 15.78
C GLY A 208 3.73 -12.07 15.44
N PRO A 209 4.12 -11.50 14.28
CA PRO A 209 3.69 -10.17 13.84
C PRO A 209 2.18 -9.98 13.78
N ARG A 210 1.45 -11.00 13.33
CA ARG A 210 -0.03 -10.97 13.30
C ARG A 210 -0.62 -10.74 14.68
N THR A 211 -0.12 -11.47 15.68
CA THR A 211 -0.62 -11.36 17.05
C THR A 211 -0.24 -10.01 17.67
N ALA A 212 0.93 -9.47 17.34
CA ALA A 212 1.33 -8.14 17.76
C ALA A 212 0.45 -7.05 17.12
N GLU A 213 0.11 -7.18 15.84
CA GLU A 213 -0.82 -6.27 15.15
C GLU A 213 -2.23 -6.33 15.76
N GLU A 214 -2.71 -7.53 16.11
CA GLU A 214 -3.98 -7.69 16.83
C GLU A 214 -3.94 -6.98 18.19
N VAL A 215 -2.88 -7.15 18.98
CA VAL A 215 -2.69 -6.42 20.25
C VAL A 215 -2.66 -4.90 20.04
N LYS A 216 -1.94 -4.42 19.01
CA LYS A 216 -1.85 -3.00 18.65
C LYS A 216 -3.23 -2.40 18.39
N ILE A 217 -4.07 -3.10 17.64
CA ILE A 217 -5.41 -2.63 17.24
C ILE A 217 -6.40 -2.70 18.41
N GLU A 218 -6.37 -3.78 19.19
CA GLU A 218 -7.36 -4.04 20.23
C GLU A 218 -7.12 -3.23 21.51
N ILE A 219 -5.86 -3.06 21.94
CA ILE A 219 -5.52 -2.43 23.23
C ILE A 219 -4.42 -1.37 23.14
N GLY A 220 -3.88 -1.08 21.96
CA GLY A 220 -2.82 -0.08 21.80
C GLY A 220 -3.32 1.36 21.99
N SER A 221 -2.57 2.18 22.72
CA SER A 221 -2.83 3.62 22.85
C SER A 221 -1.54 4.42 22.92
N ALA A 222 -1.54 5.59 22.28
CA ALA A 222 -0.45 6.58 22.38
C ALA A 222 -0.68 7.64 23.48
N TYR A 223 -1.82 7.55 24.19
CA TYR A 223 -2.19 8.45 25.27
C TYR A 223 -2.83 7.67 26.41
N GLU A 224 -2.73 8.18 27.63
CA GLU A 224 -3.29 7.53 28.82
C GLU A 224 -4.81 7.36 28.68
N LEU A 225 -5.28 6.13 28.89
CA LEU A 225 -6.70 5.82 28.89
C LEU A 225 -7.26 5.93 30.31
N PRO A 226 -8.53 6.36 30.49
CA PRO A 226 -9.16 6.38 31.81
C PRO A 226 -9.24 4.99 32.46
N GLU A 227 -9.39 3.93 31.66
CA GLU A 227 -9.37 2.53 32.08
C GLU A 227 -8.39 1.74 31.21
N GLU A 228 -7.49 1.00 31.85
CA GLU A 228 -6.50 0.16 31.17
C GLU A 228 -7.18 -1.07 30.54
N MET A 229 -6.88 -1.30 29.26
CA MET A 229 -7.37 -2.45 28.52
C MET A 229 -6.38 -3.61 28.61
N THR A 230 -6.90 -4.84 28.60
CA THR A 230 -6.06 -6.04 28.64
C THR A 230 -6.50 -7.06 27.60
N MET A 231 -5.57 -7.87 27.12
CA MET A 231 -5.80 -8.91 26.13
C MET A 231 -4.98 -10.16 26.49
N GLU A 232 -5.60 -11.33 26.42
CA GLU A 232 -4.88 -12.60 26.56
C GLU A 232 -4.18 -12.94 25.24
N VAL A 233 -2.89 -13.27 25.32
CA VAL A 233 -2.07 -13.58 24.14
C VAL A 233 -1.44 -14.95 24.28
N ARG A 234 -1.46 -15.73 23.19
CA ARG A 234 -0.82 -17.05 23.12
C ARG A 234 0.43 -16.98 22.25
N GLY A 235 1.50 -17.59 22.74
CA GLY A 235 2.79 -17.67 22.06
C GLY A 235 3.50 -18.98 22.37
N ARG A 236 4.77 -19.07 22.00
CA ARG A 236 5.64 -20.23 22.24
C ARG A 236 6.86 -19.86 23.08
#